data_AF-A0A7C1SKG4-F1
#
_entry.id   AF-A0A7C1SKG4-F1
#
_cell.length_a   1.000
_cell.length_b   1.000
_cell.length_c   1.000
_cell.angle_alpha   90.00
_cell.angle_beta   90.00
_cell.angle_gamma   90.00
#
_symmetry.space_group_name_H-M   'P 1'
#
loop_
_entity.id
_entity.type
_entity.pdbx_description
1 polymer ?
#
loop_
_entity_poly.entity_id
_entity_poly.type
_entity_poly.pdbx_seq_one_letter_code
_entity_poly.pdbx_strand_id
1 'polypeptide(L)'
;MLITSRLREPVFRVMGRSLVFFFVVSLLLLGLYLLGNFQDFLDTSQLFLLESLEFLLLIEVVLSLFYIIFILFYAVSSGKLPLLRLILAFLSLSFCFALVLALKLLSAWF
;
A
#
# COMPACT_ATOMS: atom_id res chain seq x y z
N MET A 1 27.62 9.74 -8.96
CA MET A 1 27.07 10.25 -7.68
C MET A 1 26.16 11.47 -7.81
N LEU A 2 26.31 12.36 -8.81
CA LEU A 2 25.46 13.56 -8.94
C LEU A 2 24.02 13.28 -9.43
N ILE A 3 23.80 12.29 -10.29
CA ILE A 3 22.48 11.97 -10.87
C ILE A 3 21.53 11.40 -9.81
N THR A 4 22.01 10.51 -8.94
CA THR A 4 21.23 9.92 -7.84
C THR A 4 20.78 10.95 -6.82
N SER A 5 21.53 12.04 -6.64
CA SER A 5 21.13 13.12 -5.72
C SER A 5 19.92 13.93 -6.20
N ARG A 6 19.79 14.14 -7.53
CA ARG A 6 18.69 14.95 -8.10
C ARG A 6 17.36 14.21 -8.11
N LEU A 7 17.38 12.89 -8.26
CA LEU A 7 16.17 12.06 -8.30
C LEU A 7 15.63 11.69 -6.91
N ARG A 8 16.44 11.84 -5.85
CA ARG A 8 16.08 11.43 -4.49
C ARG A 8 14.81 12.10 -3.98
N GLU A 9 14.77 13.42 -4.03
CA GLU A 9 13.67 14.21 -3.49
C GLU A 9 12.34 14.06 -4.26
N PRO A 10 12.32 14.09 -5.61
CA PRO A 10 11.09 13.82 -6.34
C PRO A 10 10.61 12.38 -6.12
N VAL A 11 11.49 11.37 -6.08
CA VAL A 11 11.08 9.99 -5.80
C VAL A 11 10.52 9.87 -4.38
N PHE A 12 11.16 10.45 -3.37
CA PHE A 12 10.63 10.44 -2.00
C PHE A 12 9.26 11.11 -1.88
N ARG A 13 9.01 12.17 -2.65
CA ARG A 13 7.74 12.89 -2.65
C ARG A 13 6.65 12.10 -3.37
N VAL A 14 6.94 11.59 -4.57
CA VAL A 14 5.98 10.84 -5.39
C VAL A 14 5.64 9.53 -4.70
N MET A 15 6.63 8.70 -4.35
CA MET A 15 6.39 7.40 -3.72
C MET A 15 5.70 7.54 -2.37
N GLY A 16 6.12 8.48 -1.53
CA GLY A 16 5.46 8.73 -0.24
C GLY A 16 3.98 9.10 -0.40
N ARG A 17 3.65 9.96 -1.38
CA ARG A 17 2.26 10.33 -1.67
C ARG A 17 1.47 9.19 -2.30
N SER A 18 2.08 8.42 -3.20
CA SER A 18 1.47 7.25 -3.80
C SER A 18 1.09 6.21 -2.74
N LEU A 19 1.98 5.91 -1.79
CA LEU A 19 1.67 4.98 -0.70
C LEU A 19 0.50 5.45 0.15
N VAL A 20 0.50 6.73 0.58
CA VAL A 20 -0.63 7.29 1.34
C VAL A 20 -1.93 7.25 0.53
N PHE A 21 -1.86 7.54 -0.77
CA PHE A 21 -3.03 7.49 -1.64
C PHE A 21 -3.61 6.08 -1.73
N PHE A 22 -2.79 5.07 -2.05
CA PHE A 22 -3.25 3.68 -2.14
C PHE A 22 -3.76 3.16 -0.80
N PHE A 23 -3.11 3.52 0.31
CA PHE A 23 -3.54 3.16 1.65
C PHE A 23 -4.94 3.69 1.95
N VAL A 24 -5.17 4.98 1.70
CA VAL A 24 -6.46 5.64 1.95
C VAL A 24 -7.55 5.07 1.05
N VAL A 25 -7.27 4.85 -0.25
CA VAL A 25 -8.24 4.24 -1.16
C VAL A 25 -8.58 2.81 -0.73
N SER A 26 -7.60 2.01 -0.30
CA SER A 26 -7.83 0.66 0.21
C SER A 26 -8.73 0.67 1.46
N LEU A 27 -8.50 1.61 2.40
CA LEU A 27 -9.38 1.78 3.56
C LEU A 27 -10.79 2.19 3.17
N LEU A 28 -10.94 3.08 2.19
CA LEU A 28 -12.26 3.49 1.69
C LEU A 28 -13.01 2.32 1.05
N LEU A 29 -12.34 1.53 0.21
CA LEU A 29 -12.94 0.35 -0.41
C LEU A 29 -13.32 -0.71 0.61
N LEU A 30 -12.48 -0.97 1.61
CA LEU A 30 -12.81 -1.86 2.71
C LEU A 30 -14.03 -1.35 3.49
N GLY A 31 -14.08 -0.05 3.79
CA GLY A 31 -15.24 0.57 4.45
C GLY A 31 -16.52 0.44 3.64
N LEU A 32 -16.46 0.66 2.32
CA LEU A 32 -17.59 0.51 1.41
C LEU A 32 -18.04 -0.96 1.30
N TYR A 33 -17.11 -1.91 1.24
CA TYR A 33 -17.42 -3.34 1.24
C TYR A 33 -18.17 -3.75 2.50
N LEU A 34 -17.66 -3.35 3.68
CA LEU A 34 -18.30 -3.62 4.97
C LEU A 34 -19.68 -2.96 5.06
N LEU A 35 -19.79 -1.68 4.71
CA LEU A 35 -21.06 -0.95 4.75
C LEU A 35 -22.09 -1.56 3.80
N GLY A 36 -21.69 -1.89 2.58
CA GLY A 36 -22.58 -2.49 1.60
C GLY A 36 -23.06 -3.88 2.02
N ASN A 37 -22.26 -4.64 2.80
CA ASN A 37 -22.70 -5.89 3.40
C ASN A 37 -23.82 -5.67 4.42
N PHE A 38 -23.76 -4.59 5.22
CA PHE A 38 -24.83 -4.24 6.16
C PHE A 38 -26.08 -3.66 5.49
N GLN A 39 -25.97 -3.22 4.24
CA GLN A 39 -27.04 -2.59 3.47
C GLN A 39 -27.60 -3.49 2.37
N ASP A 40 -27.24 -4.77 2.36
CA ASP A 40 -27.65 -5.75 1.34
C ASP A 40 -27.41 -5.25 -0.10
N PHE A 41 -26.23 -4.66 -0.34
CA PHE A 41 -25.80 -4.30 -1.69
C PHE A 41 -25.81 -5.53 -2.60
N LEU A 42 -26.04 -5.30 -3.90
CA LEU A 42 -25.97 -6.34 -4.92
C LEU A 42 -24.62 -7.08 -4.88
N ASP A 43 -24.67 -8.41 -4.97
CA ASP A 43 -23.47 -9.28 -4.96
C ASP A 43 -22.42 -8.86 -5.97
N THR A 44 -22.85 -8.41 -7.16
CA THR A 44 -21.95 -7.92 -8.21
C THR A 44 -21.18 -6.66 -7.81
N SER A 45 -21.77 -5.78 -7.01
CA SER A 45 -21.10 -4.59 -6.49
C SER A 45 -20.13 -4.95 -5.37
N GLN A 46 -20.48 -5.93 -4.53
CA GLN A 46 -19.60 -6.44 -3.48
C GLN A 46 -18.35 -7.11 -4.06
N LEU A 47 -18.53 -7.96 -5.08
CA LEU A 47 -17.42 -8.58 -5.80
C LEU A 47 -16.52 -7.53 -6.45
N PHE A 48 -17.11 -6.52 -7.11
CA PHE A 48 -16.33 -5.45 -7.72
C PHE A 48 -15.48 -4.67 -6.69
N LEU A 49 -16.05 -4.36 -5.52
CA LEU A 49 -15.32 -3.69 -4.43
C LEU A 49 -14.17 -4.57 -3.93
N LEU A 50 -14.39 -5.87 -3.79
CA LEU A 50 -13.41 -6.84 -3.31
C LEU A 50 -12.24 -7.00 -4.31
N GLU A 51 -12.54 -7.18 -5.60
CA GLU A 51 -11.54 -7.30 -6.66
C GLU A 51 -10.72 -6.02 -6.79
N SER A 52 -11.39 -4.85 -6.73
CA SER A 52 -10.72 -3.55 -6.74
C SER A 52 -9.81 -3.38 -5.53
N LEU A 53 -10.27 -3.78 -4.34
CA LEU A 53 -9.48 -3.75 -3.11
C LEU A 53 -8.25 -4.66 -3.24
N GLU A 54 -8.43 -5.90 -3.68
CA GLU A 54 -7.31 -6.85 -3.86
C GLU A 54 -6.25 -6.28 -4.82
N PHE A 55 -6.69 -5.77 -5.98
CA PHE A 55 -5.78 -5.21 -6.98
C PHE A 55 -4.97 -4.03 -6.43
N LEU A 56 -5.62 -3.11 -5.71
CA LEU A 56 -4.95 -1.94 -5.13
C LEU A 56 -4.01 -2.31 -3.99
N LEU A 57 -4.39 -3.27 -3.14
CA LEU A 57 -3.52 -3.77 -2.08
C LEU A 57 -2.24 -4.42 -2.66
N LEU A 58 -2.36 -5.20 -3.74
CA LEU A 58 -1.21 -5.79 -4.42
C LEU A 58 -0.26 -4.71 -4.99
N ILE A 59 -0.82 -3.67 -5.63
CA ILE A 59 -0.03 -2.53 -6.11
C ILE A 59 0.70 -1.85 -4.94
N GLU A 60 0.02 -1.63 -3.82
CA GLU A 60 0.63 -0.99 -2.65
C GLU A 60 1.73 -1.83 -2.02
N VAL A 61 1.57 -3.15 -1.94
CA VAL A 61 2.62 -4.08 -1.47
C VAL A 61 3.87 -3.96 -2.35
N VAL A 62 3.71 -3.96 -3.67
CA VAL A 62 4.85 -3.81 -4.60
C VAL A 62 5.51 -2.44 -4.45
N LEU A 63 4.72 -1.37 -4.38
CA LEU A 63 5.25 0.00 -4.24
C LEU A 63 5.94 0.22 -2.90
N SER A 64 5.42 -0.35 -1.81
CA SER A 64 5.99 -0.19 -0.46
C SER A 64 7.30 -0.95 -0.33
N LEU A 65 7.38 -2.17 -0.88
CA LEU A 65 8.64 -2.91 -1.00
C LEU A 65 9.68 -2.12 -1.80
N PHE A 66 9.31 -1.61 -2.97
CA PHE A 66 10.20 -0.77 -3.78
C PHE A 66 10.66 0.47 -3.01
N TYR A 67 9.75 1.15 -2.31
CA TYR A 67 10.07 2.34 -1.54
C TYR A 67 11.00 2.07 -0.36
N ILE A 68 10.81 0.96 0.36
CA ILE A 68 11.68 0.53 1.46
C ILE A 68 13.07 0.23 0.94
N ILE A 69 13.19 -0.55 -0.15
CA ILE A 69 14.48 -0.87 -0.79
C ILE A 69 15.18 0.43 -1.22
N PHE A 70 14.44 1.35 -1.83
CA PHE A 70 14.95 2.67 -2.19
C PHE A 70 15.49 3.42 -0.96
N ILE A 71 14.70 3.54 0.12
CA ILE A 71 15.15 4.20 1.36
C ILE A 71 16.44 3.57 1.90
N LEU A 72 16.52 2.25 1.97
CA LEU A 72 17.69 1.55 2.51
C LEU A 72 18.93 1.76 1.64
N PHE A 73 18.81 1.67 0.32
CA PHE A 73 19.89 1.95 -0.63
C PHE A 73 20.47 3.37 -0.44
N TYR A 74 19.61 4.36 -0.25
CA TYR A 74 20.04 5.74 0.00
C TYR A 74 20.58 5.95 1.41
N ALA A 75 20.05 5.24 2.41
CA ALA A 75 20.56 5.31 3.79
C ALA A 75 22.02 4.84 3.86
N VAL A 76 22.35 3.74 3.18
CA VAL A 76 23.73 3.24 3.06
C VAL A 76 24.63 4.26 2.34
N SER A 77 24.14 4.87 1.26
CA SER A 77 24.93 5.81 0.45
C SER A 77 25.15 7.19 1.10
N SER A 78 24.27 7.61 2.02
CA SER A 78 24.28 8.96 2.61
C SER A 78 24.54 9.00 4.11
N GLY A 79 24.57 7.84 4.77
CA GLY A 79 24.73 7.71 6.22
C GLY A 79 23.56 8.25 7.06
N LYS A 80 22.49 8.73 6.42
CA LYS A 80 21.29 9.26 7.08
C LYS A 80 20.09 8.39 6.77
N LEU A 81 19.53 7.77 7.80
CA LEU A 81 18.36 6.91 7.68
C LEU A 81 17.09 7.72 8.00
N PRO A 82 16.18 7.94 7.03
CA PRO A 82 14.93 8.67 7.29
C PRO A 82 13.92 7.77 8.02
N LEU A 83 14.13 7.62 9.33
CA LEU A 83 13.47 6.64 10.20
C LEU A 83 11.94 6.74 10.17
N LEU A 84 11.37 7.95 10.23
CA LEU A 84 9.93 8.16 10.16
C LEU A 84 9.32 7.63 8.85
N ARG A 85 9.96 7.88 7.71
CA ARG A 85 9.48 7.41 6.40
C ARG A 85 9.53 5.90 6.30
N LEU A 86 10.58 5.30 6.87
CA LEU A 86 10.75 3.86 6.90
C LEU A 86 9.66 3.20 7.76
N ILE A 87 9.42 3.71 8.97
CA ILE A 87 8.35 3.21 9.87
C ILE A 87 6.99 3.29 9.17
N LEU A 88 6.66 4.43 8.56
CA LEU A 88 5.37 4.60 7.88
C LEU A 88 5.22 3.64 6.69
N ALA A 89 6.28 3.43 5.91
CA ALA A 89 6.27 2.49 4.79
C ALA A 89 6.10 1.04 5.26
N PHE A 90 6.77 0.65 6.34
CA PHE A 90 6.58 -0.67 6.95
C PHE A 90 5.17 -0.86 7.49
N LEU A 91 4.61 0.16 8.14
CA LEU A 91 3.26 0.08 8.70
C LEU A 91 2.20 -0.07 7.60
N SER A 92 2.32 0.68 6.50
CA SER A 92 1.48 0.51 5.31
C SER A 92 1.67 -0.88 4.68
N LEU A 93 2.91 -1.33 4.47
CA LEU A 93 3.20 -2.66 3.94
C LEU A 93 2.58 -3.77 4.81
N SER A 94 2.79 -3.73 6.12
CA SER A 94 2.28 -4.74 7.06
C SER A 94 0.76 -4.78 7.06
N PHE A 95 0.11 -3.61 7.06
CA PHE A 95 -1.34 -3.53 7.01
C PHE A 95 -1.89 -4.10 5.70
N CYS A 96 -1.36 -3.67 4.56
CA CYS A 96 -1.86 -4.09 3.25
C CYS A 96 -1.56 -5.57 2.98
N PHE A 97 -0.39 -6.07 3.40
CA PHE A 97 -0.05 -7.48 3.31
C PHE A 97 -0.97 -8.35 4.19
N ALA A 98 -1.27 -7.92 5.42
CA ALA A 98 -2.21 -8.62 6.29
C ALA A 98 -3.62 -8.66 5.69
N LEU A 99 -4.08 -7.56 5.08
CA LEU A 99 -5.36 -7.54 4.38
C LEU A 99 -5.39 -8.49 3.18
N VAL A 100 -4.35 -8.50 2.33
CA VAL A 100 -4.27 -9.45 1.21
C VAL A 100 -4.36 -10.90 1.71
N LEU A 101 -3.62 -11.23 2.77
CA LEU A 101 -3.68 -12.56 3.38
C LEU A 101 -5.08 -12.88 3.92
N ALA A 102 -5.72 -11.93 4.61
CA ALA A 102 -7.07 -12.11 5.12
C ALA A 102 -8.08 -12.36 4.00
N LEU A 103 -7.99 -11.60 2.90
CA LEU A 103 -8.83 -11.78 1.72
C LEU A 103 -8.61 -13.14 1.06
N LYS A 104 -7.34 -13.54 0.86
CA LYS A 104 -7.00 -14.84 0.27
C LYS A 104 -7.41 -16.02 1.14
N LEU A 105 -7.32 -15.86 2.46
CA LEU A 105 -7.82 -16.85 3.40
C LEU A 105 -9.34 -16.96 3.23
N LEU A 106 -10.07 -15.86 3.37
CA LEU A 106 -11.53 -15.82 3.18
C LEU A 106 -11.95 -16.47 1.86
N SER A 107 -11.32 -16.11 0.73
CA SER A 107 -11.62 -16.68 -0.58
C SER A 107 -11.25 -18.16 -0.74
N ALA A 108 -10.46 -18.74 0.14
CA ALA A 108 -10.14 -20.17 0.12
C ALA A 108 -11.15 -21.01 0.93
N TRP A 109 -11.88 -20.36 1.85
CA TRP A 109 -12.93 -21.00 2.66
C TRP A 109 -14.33 -20.86 2.05
N PHE A 110 -14.51 -19.95 1.09
CA PHE A 110 -15.71 -19.77 0.27
C PHE A 110 -15.47 -20.30 -1.15
#